data_AF-A0A7V0WCT6-F1
#
_entry.id   AF-A0A7V0WCT6-F1
#
_cell.length_a   1.000
_cell.length_b   1.000
_cell.length_c   1.000
_cell.angle_alpha   90.00
_cell.angle_beta   90.00
_cell.angle_gamma   90.00
#
_symmetry.space_group_name_H-M   'P 1'
#
loop_
_entity.id
_entity.type
_entity.pdbx_description
1 polymer ?
#
loop_
_entity_poly.entity_id
_entity_poly.type
_entity_poly.pdbx_seq_one_letter_code
_entity_poly.pdbx_strand_id
1 'polypeptide(L)'
;MKKSCPRCSSLNIKKKGFTKSCSKTKRGFTERKLQRYLCKYCNKSFTLEVRNKRKRHSREFIEAAIKRYMEDNTTIRSVSNSLGISHQRLLNWVMQYGENAKSPLEVALEIRPKYSGLLGVDGKELKINGRDFTLLVAQDILTFDTVFFSLVEGENMEESRRFFLIIRDILKYPVKGIVSDLGRGRVFIPL
;
A
#
# COMPACT_ATOMS: atom_id res chain seq x y z
N MET A 1 -2.96 27.72 26.01
CA MET A 1 -2.13 26.72 26.75
C MET A 1 -0.78 27.32 27.12
N LYS A 2 -0.35 27.20 28.37
CA LYS A 2 1.01 27.62 28.79
C LYS A 2 2.04 26.61 28.26
N LYS A 3 3.16 27.11 27.72
CA LYS A 3 4.26 26.28 27.21
C LYS A 3 5.07 25.72 28.39
N SER A 4 5.28 24.41 28.45
CA SER A 4 6.00 23.73 29.54
C SER A 4 7.12 22.82 29.02
N CYS A 5 8.06 22.44 29.88
CA CYS A 5 9.10 21.48 29.53
C CYS A 5 8.50 20.06 29.39
N PRO A 6 8.70 19.34 28.27
CA PRO A 6 8.16 17.99 28.09
C PRO A 6 8.82 16.93 28.98
N ARG A 7 9.93 17.26 29.66
CA ARG A 7 10.66 16.31 30.52
C ARG A 7 10.31 16.43 32.00
N CYS A 8 10.05 17.64 32.49
CA CYS A 8 9.82 17.91 33.92
C CYS A 8 8.60 18.80 34.18
N SER A 9 7.81 19.12 33.15
CA SER A 9 6.61 19.96 33.21
C SER A 9 6.80 21.38 33.75
N SER A 10 8.04 21.80 34.05
CA SER A 10 8.34 23.15 34.53
C SER A 10 7.93 24.21 33.51
N LEU A 11 7.31 25.28 34.02
CA LEU A 11 6.93 26.48 33.27
C LEU A 11 8.10 27.46 33.10
N ASN A 12 9.22 27.24 33.81
CA ASN A 12 10.38 28.11 33.77
C ASN A 12 11.27 27.77 32.56
N ILE A 13 10.89 28.31 31.40
CA ILE A 13 11.53 28.05 30.10
C ILE A 13 12.02 29.35 29.45
N LYS A 14 13.19 29.31 28.83
CA LYS A 14 13.81 30.43 28.08
C LYS A 14 13.88 30.09 26.60
N LYS A 15 13.65 31.07 25.71
CA LYS A 15 13.91 30.92 24.27
C LYS A 15 15.42 30.74 24.01
N LYS A 16 15.81 29.75 23.20
CA LYS A 16 17.21 29.40 22.90
C LYS A 16 17.43 29.28 21.38
N GLY A 17 17.19 30.38 20.67
CA GLY A 17 17.36 30.45 19.21
C GLY A 17 16.38 29.56 18.42
N PHE A 18 16.69 29.33 17.14
CA PHE A 18 15.84 28.60 16.21
C PHE A 18 16.54 27.36 15.65
N THR A 19 15.76 26.39 15.19
CA THR A 19 16.23 25.29 14.34
C THR A 19 15.38 25.26 13.08
N LYS A 20 15.98 24.84 11.96
CA LYS A 20 15.28 24.73 10.67
C LYS A 20 14.70 23.33 10.53
N SER A 21 13.49 23.24 10.00
CA SER A 21 12.88 21.99 9.57
C SER A 21 12.48 22.13 8.11
N CYS A 22 13.03 21.26 7.26
CA CYS A 22 12.72 21.22 5.84
C CYS A 22 11.86 20.00 5.54
N SER A 23 10.77 20.19 4.81
CA SER A 23 9.89 19.13 4.34
C SER A 23 9.61 19.29 2.85
N LYS A 24 9.67 18.20 2.10
CA LYS A 24 9.25 18.15 0.71
C LYS A 24 7.74 17.95 0.62
N THR A 25 7.08 18.81 -0.15
CA THR A 25 5.65 18.80 -0.42
C THR A 25 5.41 18.64 -1.92
N LYS A 26 4.15 18.49 -2.35
CA LYS A 26 3.80 18.51 -3.79
C LYS A 26 4.26 19.79 -4.50
N ARG A 27 4.32 20.91 -3.78
CA ARG A 27 4.70 22.24 -4.32
C ARG A 27 6.21 22.51 -4.22
N GLY A 28 7.00 21.53 -3.80
CA GLY A 28 8.44 21.67 -3.57
C GLY A 28 8.81 21.72 -2.10
N PHE A 29 9.99 22.27 -1.80
CA PHE A 29 10.53 22.31 -0.45
C PHE A 29 9.90 23.44 0.37
N THR A 30 9.48 23.11 1.59
CA THR A 30 9.02 24.09 2.57
C THR A 30 9.97 24.09 3.75
N GLU A 31 10.45 25.26 4.12
CA GLU A 31 11.28 25.46 5.30
C GLU A 31 10.46 26.13 6.42
N ARG A 32 10.59 25.62 7.64
CA ARG A 32 10.00 26.21 8.84
C ARG A 32 11.06 26.46 9.90
N LYS A 33 11.04 27.65 10.49
CA LYS A 33 11.87 28.00 11.65
C LYS A 33 11.14 27.59 12.92
N LEU A 34 11.66 26.58 13.60
CA LEU A 34 11.12 26.09 14.86
C LEU A 34 11.84 26.74 16.05
N GLN A 35 11.08 27.34 16.95
CA GLN A 35 11.63 27.93 18.17
C GLN A 35 12.17 26.84 19.11
N ARG A 36 13.45 26.94 19.49
CA ARG A 36 14.03 26.12 20.55
C ARG A 36 13.87 26.80 21.91
N TYR A 37 13.72 25.98 22.94
CA TYR A 37 13.59 26.38 24.33
C TYR A 37 14.63 25.67 25.19
N LEU A 38 15.01 26.29 26.29
CA LEU A 38 15.81 25.73 27.38
C LEU A 38 14.97 25.76 28.65
N CYS A 39 14.78 24.61 29.30
CA CYS A 39 14.20 24.59 30.63
C CYS A 39 15.24 25.04 31.65
N LYS A 40 14.94 26.05 32.49
CA LYS A 40 15.87 26.50 33.55
C LYS A 40 15.94 25.53 34.74
N TYR A 41 14.92 24.71 34.94
CA TYR A 41 14.86 23.74 36.03
C TYR A 41 15.72 22.50 35.75
N CYS A 42 15.50 21.81 34.63
CA CYS A 42 16.25 20.59 34.28
C CYS A 42 17.42 20.83 33.30
N ASN A 43 17.64 22.07 32.89
CA ASN A 43 18.67 22.51 31.94
C ASN A 43 18.64 21.80 30.56
N LYS A 44 17.54 21.14 30.20
CA LYS A 44 17.40 20.45 28.90
C LYS A 44 16.78 21.36 27.84
N SER A 45 17.30 21.24 26.62
CA SER A 45 16.80 21.96 25.44
C SER A 45 15.74 21.14 24.70
N PHE A 46 14.68 21.79 24.23
CA PHE A 46 13.60 21.12 23.50
C PHE A 46 12.95 22.07 22.47
N THR A 47 12.04 21.53 21.68
CA THR A 47 11.19 22.25 20.70
C THR A 47 9.77 21.76 20.95
N LEU A 48 8.77 22.63 20.95
CA LEU A 48 7.38 22.27 21.27
C LEU A 48 6.58 21.81 20.05
N GLU A 49 6.87 22.36 18.88
CA GLU A 49 6.26 22.00 17.59
C GLU A 49 6.89 20.73 17.01
N VAL A 50 6.84 19.63 17.79
CA VAL A 50 7.53 18.37 17.47
C VAL A 50 6.55 17.23 17.23
N ARG A 51 5.36 17.54 16.71
CA ARG A 51 4.61 16.50 16.00
C ARG A 51 5.34 16.28 14.67
N ASN A 52 6.22 15.28 14.63
CA ASN A 52 6.92 14.79 13.43
C ASN A 52 8.25 15.46 13.02
N LYS A 53 9.19 15.71 13.96
CA LYS A 53 10.56 16.19 13.66
C LYS A 53 11.31 15.43 12.54
N ARG A 54 10.89 14.19 12.23
CA ARG A 54 11.53 13.31 11.24
C ARG A 54 10.77 13.16 9.92
N LYS A 55 9.53 13.66 9.80
CA LYS A 55 8.78 13.56 8.54
C LYS A 55 9.32 14.58 7.54
N ARG A 56 10.28 14.13 6.73
CA ARG A 56 10.87 14.91 5.63
C ARG A 56 9.92 15.10 4.44
N HIS A 57 8.78 14.42 4.44
CA HIS A 57 7.80 14.46 3.35
C HIS A 57 6.39 14.63 3.94
N SER A 58 5.59 15.50 3.33
CA SER A 58 4.17 15.64 3.66
C SER A 58 3.39 14.39 3.27
N ARG A 59 2.27 14.11 3.95
CA ARG A 59 1.41 12.94 3.65
C ARG A 59 0.93 12.96 2.20
N GLU A 60 0.50 14.13 1.74
CA GLU A 60 -0.05 14.35 0.40
C GLU A 60 1.02 14.07 -0.67
N PHE A 61 2.29 14.37 -0.39
CA PHE A 61 3.41 14.05 -1.28
C PHE A 61 3.65 12.54 -1.35
N ILE A 62 3.60 11.84 -0.21
CA ILE A 62 3.75 10.38 -0.16
C ILE A 62 2.64 9.71 -0.97
N GLU A 63 1.38 10.11 -0.75
CA GLU A 63 0.23 9.58 -1.48
C GLU A 63 0.35 9.82 -2.99
N ALA A 64 0.76 11.01 -3.43
CA ALA A 64 0.98 11.27 -4.85
C ALA A 64 2.16 10.48 -5.43
N ALA A 65 3.23 10.26 -4.65
CA ALA A 65 4.36 9.46 -5.08
C ALA A 65 3.98 7.98 -5.29
N ILE A 66 3.20 7.42 -4.37
CA ILE A 66 2.67 6.04 -4.49
C ILE A 66 1.73 5.96 -5.69
N LYS A 67 0.76 6.87 -5.79
CA LYS A 67 -0.19 6.93 -6.91
C LYS A 67 0.54 6.95 -8.25
N ARG A 68 1.52 7.84 -8.38
CA ARG A 68 2.36 7.94 -9.58
C ARG A 68 3.10 6.64 -9.90
N TYR A 69 3.64 5.95 -8.89
CA TYR A 69 4.27 4.65 -9.11
C TYR A 69 3.30 3.60 -9.66
N MET A 70 2.07 3.57 -9.15
CA MET A 70 1.04 2.65 -9.62
C MET A 70 0.55 2.97 -11.04
N GLU A 71 0.51 4.24 -11.44
CA GLU A 71 -0.06 4.69 -12.71
C GLU A 71 0.96 4.81 -13.85
N ASP A 72 2.22 5.18 -13.56
CA ASP A 72 3.21 5.52 -14.59
C ASP A 72 3.69 4.29 -15.39
N ASN A 73 3.37 3.05 -14.98
CA ASN A 73 3.86 1.81 -15.60
C ASN A 73 5.39 1.80 -15.84
N THR A 74 6.16 2.46 -14.96
CA THR A 74 7.62 2.54 -15.04
C THR A 74 8.31 1.96 -13.81
N THR A 75 9.63 1.79 -13.89
CA THR A 75 10.41 1.29 -12.75
C THR A 75 10.36 2.26 -11.57
N ILE A 76 10.44 1.70 -10.36
CA ILE A 76 10.51 2.50 -9.13
C ILE A 76 11.65 3.51 -9.12
N ARG A 77 12.75 3.19 -9.82
CA ARG A 77 13.91 4.08 -9.99
C ARG A 77 13.55 5.29 -10.83
N SER A 78 12.87 5.09 -11.96
CA SER A 78 12.39 6.18 -12.83
C SER A 78 11.53 7.17 -12.05
N VAL A 79 10.52 6.66 -11.33
CA VAL A 79 9.63 7.49 -10.51
C VAL A 79 10.43 8.19 -9.41
N SER A 80 11.31 7.48 -8.71
CA SER A 80 12.12 8.08 -7.64
C SER A 80 13.06 9.19 -8.12
N ASN A 81 13.64 9.03 -9.31
CA ASN A 81 14.51 10.02 -9.94
C ASN A 81 13.71 11.27 -10.31
N SER A 82 12.56 11.11 -10.96
CA SER A 82 11.66 12.23 -11.30
C SER A 82 11.20 13.01 -10.06
N LEU A 83 11.00 12.30 -8.95
CA LEU A 83 10.59 12.87 -7.67
C LEU A 83 11.76 13.34 -6.81
N GLY A 84 13.02 13.15 -7.21
CA GLY A 84 14.21 13.49 -6.43
C GLY A 84 14.19 12.91 -5.01
N ILE A 85 13.87 11.62 -4.88
CA ILE A 85 13.89 10.85 -3.63
C ILE A 85 14.66 9.54 -3.84
N SER A 86 15.15 8.94 -2.75
CA SER A 86 15.77 7.61 -2.82
C SER A 86 14.74 6.56 -3.25
N HIS A 87 15.10 5.70 -4.21
CA HIS A 87 14.27 4.57 -4.64
C HIS A 87 13.86 3.67 -3.47
N GLN A 88 14.78 3.40 -2.52
CA GLN A 88 14.49 2.59 -1.33
C GLN A 88 13.39 3.22 -0.46
N ARG A 89 13.36 4.56 -0.38
CA ARG A 89 12.32 5.26 0.38
C ARG A 89 10.95 5.14 -0.30
N LEU A 90 10.91 5.27 -1.62
CA LEU A 90 9.67 5.05 -2.38
C LEU A 90 9.20 3.60 -2.23
N LEU A 91 10.11 2.63 -2.31
CA LEU A 91 9.81 1.21 -2.12
C LEU A 91 9.17 0.95 -0.77
N ASN A 92 9.76 1.48 0.30
CA ASN A 92 9.22 1.31 1.65
C ASN A 92 7.81 1.92 1.78
N TRP A 93 7.52 3.04 1.11
CA TRP A 93 6.18 3.63 1.11
C TRP A 93 5.17 2.77 0.36
N VAL A 94 5.55 2.22 -0.79
CA VAL A 94 4.70 1.33 -1.58
C VAL A 94 4.41 0.03 -0.82
N MET A 95 5.44 -0.59 -0.23
CA MET A 95 5.29 -1.80 0.58
C MET A 95 4.38 -1.55 1.79
N GLN A 96 4.64 -0.48 2.55
CA GLN A 96 3.79 -0.10 3.67
C GLN A 96 2.35 0.18 3.22
N TYR A 97 2.15 0.80 2.05
CA TYR A 97 0.81 1.03 1.52
C TYR A 97 0.10 -0.29 1.19
N GLY A 98 0.81 -1.24 0.57
CA GLY A 98 0.29 -2.58 0.26
C GLY A 98 -0.03 -3.42 1.51
N GLU A 99 0.83 -3.38 2.53
CA GLU A 99 0.59 -4.09 3.82
C GLU A 99 -0.64 -3.58 4.58
N ASN A 100 -1.03 -2.32 4.36
CA ASN A 100 -2.23 -1.73 4.95
C ASN A 100 -3.45 -1.79 4.01
N ALA A 101 -3.30 -2.36 2.81
CA ALA A 101 -4.40 -2.55 1.88
C ALA A 101 -5.24 -3.77 2.30
N LYS A 102 -6.54 -3.70 2.06
CA LYS A 102 -7.43 -4.84 2.20
C LYS A 102 -7.03 -5.92 1.20
N SER A 103 -7.10 -7.18 1.63
CA SER A 103 -6.92 -8.31 0.73
C SER A 103 -8.01 -8.31 -0.36
N PRO A 104 -7.76 -8.96 -1.51
CA PRO A 104 -8.76 -9.04 -2.58
C PRO A 104 -10.08 -9.66 -2.11
N LEU A 105 -9.98 -10.65 -1.22
CA LEU A 105 -11.13 -11.30 -0.59
C LEU A 105 -11.94 -10.33 0.27
N GLU A 106 -11.29 -9.54 1.13
CA GLU A 106 -11.96 -8.54 1.97
C GLU A 106 -12.67 -7.48 1.11
N VAL A 107 -12.02 -7.01 0.05
CA VAL A 107 -12.61 -6.03 -0.87
C VAL A 107 -13.85 -6.60 -1.56
N ALA A 108 -13.79 -7.81 -2.09
CA ALA A 108 -14.92 -8.46 -2.74
C ALA A 108 -16.11 -8.68 -1.78
N LEU A 109 -15.83 -9.09 -0.53
CA LEU A 109 -16.85 -9.30 0.50
C LEU A 109 -17.52 -8.01 0.99
N GLU A 110 -16.81 -6.89 0.95
CA GLU A 110 -17.31 -5.56 1.33
C GLU A 110 -18.13 -4.92 0.22
N ILE A 111 -17.63 -4.93 -1.02
CA ILE A 111 -18.31 -4.29 -2.15
C ILE A 111 -19.52 -5.11 -2.60
N ARG A 112 -19.44 -6.45 -2.52
CA ARG A 112 -20.47 -7.40 -2.99
C ARG A 112 -21.03 -7.03 -4.37
N PRO A 113 -20.20 -7.06 -5.43
CA PRO A 113 -20.65 -6.71 -6.76
C PRO A 113 -21.77 -7.63 -7.23
N LYS A 114 -22.61 -7.13 -8.14
CA LYS A 114 -23.63 -7.95 -8.80
C LYS A 114 -23.01 -8.63 -10.02
N TYR A 115 -22.48 -9.82 -9.81
CA TYR A 115 -21.87 -10.62 -10.87
C TYR A 115 -22.87 -11.18 -11.88
N SER A 116 -22.41 -11.37 -13.12
CA SER A 116 -23.20 -11.99 -14.19
C SER A 116 -23.29 -13.51 -14.05
N GLY A 117 -22.26 -14.11 -13.46
CA GLY A 117 -22.08 -15.56 -13.34
C GLY A 117 -21.19 -16.17 -14.42
N LEU A 118 -20.68 -15.36 -15.35
CA LEU A 118 -19.71 -15.79 -16.35
C LEU A 118 -18.30 -15.44 -15.86
N LEU A 119 -17.58 -16.45 -15.37
CA LEU A 119 -16.27 -16.30 -14.76
C LEU A 119 -15.15 -16.54 -15.78
N GLY A 120 -14.33 -15.53 -16.03
CA GLY A 120 -13.06 -15.66 -16.73
C GLY A 120 -11.95 -15.93 -15.73
N VAL A 121 -11.13 -16.95 -15.98
CA VAL A 121 -9.96 -17.25 -15.15
C VAL A 121 -8.73 -17.35 -16.04
N ASP A 122 -7.67 -16.68 -15.62
CA ASP A 122 -6.38 -16.63 -16.30
C ASP A 122 -5.23 -16.75 -15.28
N GLY A 123 -4.08 -17.24 -15.72
CA GLY A 123 -2.87 -17.41 -14.94
C GLY A 123 -1.70 -16.65 -15.55
N LYS A 124 -1.08 -15.75 -14.77
CA LYS A 124 0.14 -15.04 -15.19
C LYS A 124 1.37 -15.57 -14.48
N GLU A 125 2.30 -16.16 -15.22
CA GLU A 125 3.61 -16.55 -14.67
C GLU A 125 4.45 -15.33 -14.26
N LEU A 126 5.07 -15.42 -13.09
CA LEU A 126 5.88 -14.40 -12.45
C LEU A 126 7.14 -15.03 -11.85
N LYS A 127 8.27 -14.33 -11.95
CA LYS A 127 9.52 -14.72 -11.27
C LYS A 127 9.80 -13.81 -10.09
N ILE A 128 9.77 -14.35 -8.88
CA ILE A 128 9.99 -13.60 -7.63
C ILE A 128 11.20 -14.21 -6.92
N ASN A 129 12.25 -13.41 -6.75
CA ASN A 129 13.52 -13.83 -6.12
C ASN A 129 14.09 -15.14 -6.71
N GLY A 130 13.98 -15.31 -8.03
CA GLY A 130 14.50 -16.48 -8.75
C GLY A 130 13.59 -17.72 -8.71
N ARG A 131 12.45 -17.66 -8.03
CA ARG A 131 11.43 -18.73 -8.03
C ARG A 131 10.28 -18.35 -8.95
N ASP A 132 9.71 -19.36 -9.60
CA ASP A 132 8.53 -19.20 -10.44
C ASP A 132 7.27 -19.27 -9.59
N PHE A 133 6.30 -18.42 -9.93
CA PHE A 133 4.99 -18.32 -9.32
C PHE A 133 3.96 -18.07 -10.43
N THR A 134 2.70 -18.36 -10.16
CA THR A 134 1.57 -17.97 -11.03
C THR A 134 0.64 -17.05 -10.24
N LEU A 135 0.29 -15.91 -10.81
CA LEU A 135 -0.81 -15.08 -10.33
C LEU A 135 -2.09 -15.53 -11.04
N LEU A 136 -2.94 -16.25 -10.31
CA LEU A 136 -4.27 -16.63 -10.78
C LEU A 136 -5.22 -15.45 -10.58
N VAL A 137 -5.97 -15.09 -11.62
CA VAL A 137 -6.94 -14.00 -11.60
C VAL A 137 -8.28 -14.50 -12.09
N ALA A 138 -9.33 -14.19 -11.33
CA ALA A 138 -10.71 -14.44 -11.68
C ALA A 138 -11.43 -13.10 -11.88
N GLN A 139 -12.07 -12.95 -13.03
CA GLN A 139 -12.81 -11.77 -13.42
C GLN A 139 -14.19 -12.18 -13.92
N ASP A 140 -15.22 -11.42 -13.58
CA ASP A 140 -16.53 -11.58 -14.20
C ASP A 140 -16.51 -10.95 -15.60
N ILE A 141 -16.78 -11.74 -16.63
CA ILE A 141 -16.53 -11.37 -18.03
C ILE A 141 -17.39 -10.20 -18.49
N LEU A 142 -18.60 -10.05 -17.94
CA LEU A 142 -19.53 -9.01 -18.39
C LEU A 142 -19.38 -7.70 -17.61
N THR A 143 -19.14 -7.80 -16.29
CA THR A 143 -18.96 -6.61 -15.45
C THR A 143 -17.52 -6.09 -15.45
N PHE A 144 -16.57 -6.93 -15.88
CA PHE A 144 -15.12 -6.71 -15.75
C PHE A 144 -14.63 -6.54 -14.30
N ASP A 145 -15.49 -6.84 -13.32
CA ASP A 145 -15.12 -6.81 -11.92
C ASP A 145 -14.17 -7.97 -11.59
N THR A 146 -13.05 -7.65 -10.96
CA THR A 146 -12.17 -8.66 -10.39
C THR A 146 -12.88 -9.36 -9.24
N VAL A 147 -13.10 -10.66 -9.38
CA VAL A 147 -13.74 -11.51 -8.37
C VAL A 147 -12.74 -11.87 -7.29
N PHE A 148 -11.57 -12.36 -7.70
CA PHE A 148 -10.51 -12.80 -6.79
C PHE A 148 -9.18 -12.92 -7.53
N PHE A 149 -8.07 -12.82 -6.81
CA PHE A 149 -6.77 -13.22 -7.33
C PHE A 149 -5.90 -13.80 -6.21
N SER A 150 -4.99 -14.70 -6.57
CA SER A 150 -4.07 -15.33 -5.64
C SER A 150 -2.73 -15.61 -6.29
N LEU A 151 -1.65 -15.40 -5.55
CA LEU A 151 -0.30 -15.77 -5.96
C LEU A 151 -0.01 -17.19 -5.46
N VAL A 152 0.30 -18.10 -6.36
CA VAL A 152 0.54 -19.53 -6.09
C VAL A 152 1.89 -19.96 -6.67
N GLU A 153 2.46 -21.06 -6.20
CA GLU A 153 3.77 -21.55 -6.66
C GLU A 153 3.75 -22.08 -8.11
N GLY A 154 2.57 -22.34 -8.65
CA GLY A 154 2.38 -22.70 -10.05
C GLY A 154 0.94 -23.10 -10.34
N GLU A 155 0.62 -23.18 -11.62
CA GLU A 155 -0.68 -23.64 -12.09
C GLU A 155 -0.77 -25.17 -12.00
N ASN A 156 -1.22 -25.66 -10.85
CA ASN A 156 -1.44 -27.09 -10.61
C ASN A 156 -2.85 -27.36 -10.07
N MET A 157 -3.23 -28.64 -10.02
CA MET A 157 -4.58 -29.06 -9.63
C MET A 157 -4.94 -28.64 -8.21
N GLU A 158 -4.00 -28.72 -7.27
CA GLU A 158 -4.26 -28.41 -5.86
C GLU A 158 -4.50 -26.91 -5.66
N GLU A 159 -3.62 -26.08 -6.21
CA GLU A 159 -3.72 -24.63 -6.15
C GLU A 159 -4.96 -24.11 -6.89
N SER A 160 -5.25 -24.66 -8.07
CA SER A 160 -6.48 -24.35 -8.82
C SER A 160 -7.73 -24.73 -8.02
N ARG A 161 -7.74 -25.92 -7.39
CA ARG A 161 -8.86 -26.34 -6.55
C ARG A 161 -9.08 -25.38 -5.38
N ARG A 162 -8.03 -25.02 -4.65
CA ARG A 162 -8.12 -24.04 -3.54
C ARG A 162 -8.68 -22.71 -4.03
N PHE A 163 -8.20 -22.22 -5.16
CA PHE A 163 -8.66 -20.98 -5.79
C PHE A 163 -10.16 -21.01 -6.10
N PHE A 164 -10.66 -22.08 -6.75
CA PHE A 164 -12.08 -22.22 -7.06
C PHE A 164 -12.96 -22.45 -5.82
N LEU A 165 -12.46 -23.15 -4.80
CA LEU A 165 -13.19 -23.36 -3.54
C LEU A 165 -13.44 -22.02 -2.82
N ILE A 166 -12.48 -21.09 -2.82
CA ILE A 166 -12.68 -19.74 -2.26
C ILE A 166 -13.80 -19.01 -3.01
N ILE A 167 -13.79 -19.07 -4.34
CA ILE A 167 -14.79 -18.41 -5.19
C ILE A 167 -16.20 -18.97 -4.95
N ARG A 168 -16.32 -20.30 -4.83
CA ARG A 168 -17.59 -20.99 -4.62
C ARG A 168 -18.11 -20.85 -3.19
N ASP A 169 -17.29 -21.16 -2.19
CA ASP A 169 -17.76 -21.35 -0.82
C ASP A 169 -17.73 -20.06 0.00
N ILE A 170 -16.72 -19.20 -0.24
CA ILE A 170 -16.54 -17.96 0.52
C ILE A 170 -17.20 -16.79 -0.20
N LEU A 171 -16.85 -16.57 -1.46
CA LEU A 171 -17.41 -15.46 -2.25
C LEU A 171 -18.84 -15.75 -2.75
N LYS A 172 -19.24 -17.03 -2.78
CA LYS A 172 -20.56 -17.46 -3.27
C LYS A 172 -20.86 -16.90 -4.66
N TYR A 173 -19.85 -16.91 -5.52
CA TYR A 173 -19.99 -16.41 -6.89
C TYR A 173 -21.05 -17.25 -7.63
N PRO A 174 -22.02 -16.63 -8.32
CA PRO A 174 -23.15 -17.33 -8.92
C PRO A 174 -22.75 -17.97 -10.27
N VAL A 175 -21.91 -19.00 -10.23
CA VAL A 175 -21.35 -19.65 -11.44
C VAL A 175 -22.47 -20.12 -12.38
N LYS A 176 -22.45 -19.61 -13.61
CA LYS A 176 -23.24 -20.08 -14.76
C LYS A 176 -22.35 -20.62 -15.87
N GLY A 177 -21.12 -20.13 -15.96
CA GLY A 177 -20.12 -20.59 -16.91
C GLY A 177 -18.73 -20.15 -16.47
N ILE A 178 -17.72 -20.93 -16.88
CA ILE A 178 -16.31 -20.64 -16.64
C ILE A 178 -15.60 -20.65 -18.00
N VAL A 179 -14.81 -19.61 -18.26
CA VAL A 179 -13.93 -19.50 -19.43
C VAL A 179 -12.51 -19.44 -18.91
N SER A 180 -11.68 -20.36 -19.36
CA SER A 180 -10.33 -20.53 -18.83
C SER A 180 -9.49 -21.29 -19.85
N ASP A 181 -8.26 -20.83 -20.07
CA ASP A 181 -7.25 -21.54 -20.84
C ASP A 181 -6.33 -22.41 -19.98
N LEU A 182 -6.47 -22.33 -18.65
CA LEU A 182 -5.74 -23.15 -17.67
C LEU A 182 -5.56 -24.61 -18.16
N GLY A 183 -4.33 -24.97 -18.51
CA GLY A 183 -4.02 -26.08 -19.43
C GLY A 183 -3.68 -27.40 -18.73
N ARG A 184 -4.27 -28.50 -19.20
CA ARG A 184 -4.29 -29.91 -18.71
C ARG A 184 -5.30 -30.27 -17.61
N GLY A 185 -6.12 -29.33 -17.17
CA GLY A 185 -7.22 -29.63 -16.26
C GLY A 185 -8.49 -28.93 -16.72
N ARG A 186 -9.31 -29.59 -17.55
CA ARG A 186 -10.72 -29.21 -17.67
C ARG A 186 -11.35 -29.45 -16.29
N VAL A 187 -11.34 -28.44 -15.42
CA VAL A 187 -11.98 -28.53 -14.11
C VAL A 187 -13.48 -28.38 -14.35
N PHE A 188 -14.14 -29.48 -14.70
CA PHE A 188 -15.58 -29.59 -14.55
C PHE A 188 -15.85 -29.73 -13.05
N ILE A 189 -16.14 -28.63 -12.37
CA ILE A 189 -16.78 -28.71 -11.06
C ILE A 189 -18.23 -29.12 -11.37
N PRO A 190 -18.69 -30.31 -10.94
CA PRO A 190 -20.11 -30.60 -11.02
C PRO A 190 -20.83 -29.53 -10.18
N LEU A 191 -21.72 -28.80 -10.83
CA LEU A 191 -22.65 -27.88 -10.18
C LEU A 191 -23.52 -28.65 -9.18
#